data_AF-A0A1K1PJ95-F1
#
_entry.id   AF-A0A1K1PJ95-F1
#
_cell.length_a   1.000
_cell.length_b   1.000
_cell.length_c   1.000
_cell.angle_alpha   90.00
_cell.angle_beta   90.00
_cell.angle_gamma   90.00
#
_symmetry.space_group_name_H-M   'P 1'
#
loop_
_entity.id
_entity.type
_entity.pdbx_description
1 polymer ?
#
loop_
_entity_poly.entity_id
_entity_poly.type
_entity_poly.pdbx_seq_one_letter_code
_entity_poly.pdbx_strand_id
1 'polypeptide(L)'
;MMFPTLDPLLHSELRLAVMSLLVSAEEAEFPYIKEQTGATAGNLSVQIDKLSAAGYIEVEKTFKGKKPCTVCRITPSGLKAFEDYVESLKSYLVH
;
A
#
# COMPACT_ATOMS: atom_id res chain seq x y z
N MET A 1 -10.28 28.92 4.72
CA MET A 1 -10.26 27.44 4.78
C MET A 1 -8.81 27.00 4.75
N MET A 2 -8.46 25.89 5.40
CA MET A 2 -7.09 25.39 5.48
C MET A 2 -7.03 24.04 4.76
N PHE A 3 -6.03 23.85 3.90
CA PHE A 3 -5.80 22.58 3.22
C PHE A 3 -5.55 21.46 4.25
N PRO A 4 -6.19 20.28 4.12
CA PRO A 4 -5.94 19.18 5.04
C PRO A 4 -4.51 18.68 4.87
N THR A 5 -3.89 18.22 5.97
CA THR A 5 -2.58 17.59 5.89
C THR A 5 -2.73 16.22 5.25
N LEU A 6 -1.96 15.97 4.19
CA LEU A 6 -1.90 14.66 3.55
C LEU A 6 -1.03 13.71 4.39
N ASP A 7 -1.44 12.44 4.48
CA ASP A 7 -0.60 11.40 5.06
C ASP A 7 0.73 11.32 4.28
N PRO A 8 1.87 11.66 4.91
CA PRO A 8 3.16 11.69 4.22
C PRO A 8 3.66 10.30 3.82
N LEU A 9 3.15 9.25 4.47
CA LEU A 9 3.41 7.88 4.07
C LEU A 9 2.65 7.57 2.78
N LEU A 10 1.39 7.98 2.63
CA LEU A 10 0.64 7.72 1.39
C LEU A 10 0.93 8.73 0.28
N HIS A 11 1.59 9.85 0.60
CA HIS A 11 2.13 10.81 -0.37
C HIS A 11 3.42 10.32 -1.06
N SER A 12 3.38 9.08 -1.55
CA SER A 12 4.41 8.43 -2.34
C SER A 12 3.73 7.55 -3.37
N GLU A 13 4.03 7.79 -4.65
CA GLU A 13 3.40 7.11 -5.79
C GLU A 13 3.37 5.58 -5.61
N LEU A 14 4.52 4.96 -5.31
CA LEU A 14 4.60 3.50 -5.18
C LEU A 14 3.80 2.97 -3.98
N ARG A 15 3.85 3.63 -2.82
CA ARG A 15 3.07 3.19 -1.65
C ARG A 15 1.57 3.34 -1.90
N LEU A 16 1.16 4.42 -2.55
CA LEU A 16 -0.23 4.63 -2.95
C LEU A 16 -0.70 3.57 -3.94
N ALA A 17 0.12 3.21 -4.93
CA ALA A 17 -0.19 2.15 -5.88
C ALA A 17 -0.34 0.77 -5.20
N VAL A 18 0.55 0.43 -4.26
CA VAL A 18 0.44 -0.81 -3.46
C VAL A 18 -0.85 -0.83 -2.63
N MET A 19 -1.15 0.26 -1.91
CA MET A 19 -2.37 0.35 -1.10
C MET A 19 -3.63 0.25 -1.98
N SER A 20 -3.68 0.97 -3.10
CA SER A 20 -4.80 0.93 -4.06
C SER A 20 -5.05 -0.50 -4.57
N LEU A 21 -3.98 -1.23 -4.91
CA LEU A 21 -4.09 -2.62 -5.35
C LEU A 21 -4.66 -3.52 -4.24
N LEU A 22 -4.19 -3.37 -3.01
CA LEU A 22 -4.64 -4.17 -1.87
C LEU A 22 -6.04 -3.80 -1.37
N VAL A 23 -6.49 -2.56 -1.57
CA VAL A 23 -7.90 -2.19 -1.32
C VAL A 23 -8.84 -2.98 -2.24
N SER A 24 -8.46 -3.17 -3.51
CA SER A 24 -9.29 -3.91 -4.47
C SER A 24 -9.17 -5.43 -4.33
N ALA A 25 -8.00 -5.94 -3.97
CA ALA A 25 -7.71 -7.38 -3.95
C ALA A 25 -7.77 -8.01 -2.54
N GLU A 26 -7.84 -7.19 -1.47
CA GLU A 26 -7.65 -7.53 -0.05
C GLU A 26 -6.24 -8.04 0.28
N GLU A 27 -5.68 -8.92 -0.54
CA GLU A 27 -4.33 -9.42 -0.46
C GLU A 27 -3.70 -9.70 -1.83
N ALA A 28 -2.37 -9.69 -1.90
CA ALA A 28 -1.63 -10.00 -3.12
C ALA A 28 -0.24 -10.57 -2.83
N GLU A 29 0.23 -11.46 -3.72
CA GLU A 29 1.61 -11.96 -3.68
C GLU A 29 2.60 -10.86 -4.14
N PHE A 30 3.77 -10.78 -3.50
CA PHE A 30 4.82 -9.82 -3.84
C PHE A 30 5.18 -9.77 -5.34
N PRO A 31 5.33 -10.91 -6.05
CA PRO A 31 5.61 -10.88 -7.49
C PRO A 31 4.50 -10.21 -8.31
N TYR A 32 3.24 -10.40 -7.92
CA TYR A 32 2.10 -9.76 -8.57
C TYR A 32 2.09 -8.26 -8.32
N ILE A 33 2.30 -7.81 -7.07
CA ILE A 33 2.42 -6.39 -6.73
C ILE A 33 3.56 -5.74 -7.54
N LYS A 34 4.70 -6.42 -7.64
CA LYS A 34 5.84 -5.96 -8.44
C LYS A 34 5.49 -5.79 -9.92
N GLU A 35 4.79 -6.77 -10.50
CA GLU A 35 4.35 -6.71 -11.89
C GLU A 35 3.38 -5.54 -12.13
N GLN A 36 2.35 -5.40 -11.29
CA GLN A 36 1.35 -4.35 -11.42
C GLN A 36 1.92 -2.94 -11.23
N THR A 37 2.91 -2.78 -10.35
CA THR A 37 3.53 -1.48 -10.05
C THR A 37 4.72 -1.15 -10.95
N GLY A 38 5.25 -2.11 -11.72
CA GLY A 38 6.49 -1.95 -12.49
C GLY A 38 7.75 -1.71 -11.65
N ALA A 39 7.67 -1.89 -10.33
CA ALA A 39 8.77 -1.60 -9.42
C ALA A 39 9.90 -2.64 -9.50
N THR A 40 11.11 -2.22 -9.16
CA THR A 40 12.19 -3.18 -8.87
C THR A 40 11.91 -3.89 -7.55
N ALA A 41 12.38 -5.13 -7.41
CA ALA A 41 12.15 -5.91 -6.18
C ALA A 41 12.74 -5.22 -4.94
N GLY A 42 13.93 -4.61 -5.06
CA GLY A 42 14.56 -3.89 -3.96
C GLY A 42 13.75 -2.67 -3.51
N ASN A 43 13.27 -1.85 -4.45
CA ASN A 43 12.43 -0.69 -4.11
C ASN A 43 11.10 -1.13 -3.49
N LEU A 44 10.42 -2.11 -4.08
CA LEU A 44 9.15 -2.61 -3.57
C LEU A 44 9.29 -3.18 -2.15
N SER A 45 10.35 -3.94 -1.87
CA SER A 45 10.61 -4.46 -0.51
C SER A 45 10.67 -3.34 0.51
N VAL A 46 11.45 -2.28 0.23
CA VAL A 46 11.59 -1.14 1.14
C VAL A 46 10.25 -0.41 1.36
N GLN A 47 9.41 -0.31 0.33
CA GLN A 47 8.10 0.34 0.48
C GLN A 47 7.10 -0.52 1.25
N ILE A 48 7.08 -1.84 1.01
CA ILE A 48 6.26 -2.80 1.77
C ILE A 48 6.67 -2.79 3.24
N ASP A 49 7.97 -2.78 3.54
CA ASP A 49 8.46 -2.71 4.93
C ASP A 49 8.00 -1.43 5.62
N LYS A 50 7.98 -0.29 4.92
CA LYS A 50 7.47 0.98 5.47
C LYS A 50 5.96 0.94 5.74
N LEU A 51 5.17 0.39 4.82
CA LEU A 51 3.73 0.23 4.99
C LEU A 51 3.41 -0.74 6.14
N SER A 52 4.17 -1.83 6.24
CA SER A 52 4.04 -2.83 7.30
C SER A 52 4.42 -2.26 8.67
N ALA A 53 5.53 -1.52 8.75
CA ALA A 53 5.97 -0.85 9.97
C ALA A 53 4.95 0.21 10.47
N ALA A 54 4.20 0.84 9.57
CA ALA A 54 3.11 1.74 9.89
C ALA A 54 1.79 1.02 10.24
N GLY A 55 1.75 -0.31 10.12
CA GLY A 55 0.55 -1.12 10.35
C GLY A 55 -0.53 -0.94 9.29
N TYR A 56 -0.18 -0.48 8.08
CA TYR A 56 -1.13 -0.30 6.98
C TYR A 56 -1.34 -1.59 6.18
N ILE A 57 -0.34 -2.47 6.20
CA ILE A 57 -0.43 -3.80 5.62
C ILE A 57 0.17 -4.83 6.57
N GLU A 58 -0.29 -6.07 6.46
CA GLU A 58 0.35 -7.25 7.02
C GLU A 58 1.19 -7.93 5.94
N VAL A 59 2.31 -8.52 6.34
CA VAL A 59 3.21 -9.25 5.45
C VAL A 59 3.41 -10.66 5.99
N GLU A 60 2.88 -11.64 5.26
CA GLU A 60 3.03 -13.05 5.59
C GLU A 60 4.09 -13.70 4.69
N LYS A 61 5.07 -14.36 5.31
CA LYS A 61 6.03 -15.22 4.60
C LYS A 61 5.53 -16.66 4.69
N THR A 62 5.14 -17.21 3.55
CA THR A 62 4.52 -18.54 3.43
C THR A 62 5.21 -19.36 2.35
N PHE A 63 4.67 -20.54 2.04
CA PHE A 63 5.15 -21.40 0.97
C PHE A 63 4.00 -21.80 0.03
N LYS A 64 4.21 -21.64 -1.27
CA LYS A 64 3.32 -22.18 -2.31
C LYS A 64 3.96 -23.45 -2.86
N GLY A 65 3.60 -24.58 -2.29
CA GLY A 65 4.30 -25.84 -2.50
C GLY A 65 5.72 -25.80 -1.91
N LYS A 66 6.75 -25.92 -2.75
CA LYS A 66 8.17 -25.86 -2.32
C LYS A 66 8.81 -24.48 -2.47
N LYS A 67 8.06 -23.47 -2.95
CA LYS A 67 8.59 -22.13 -3.23
C LYS A 67 8.20 -21.15 -2.11
N PRO A 68 9.14 -20.41 -1.52
CA PRO A 68 8.82 -19.29 -0.63
C PRO A 68 7.94 -18.26 -1.35
N CYS A 69 6.93 -17.77 -0.67
CA CYS A 69 6.03 -16.73 -1.15
C CYS A 69 5.86 -15.66 -0.07
N THR A 70 5.67 -14.41 -0.47
CA THR A 70 5.34 -13.32 0.43
C THR A 70 3.99 -12.76 0.00
N VAL A 71 3.03 -12.78 0.92
CA VAL A 71 1.68 -12.25 0.72
C VAL A 71 1.55 -10.97 1.52
N CYS A 72 1.06 -9.91 0.89
CA CYS A 72 0.76 -8.66 1.55
C CYS A 72 -0.76 -8.50 1.62
N ARG A 73 -1.29 -8.09 2.78
CA ARG A 73 -2.72 -7.92 3.02
C ARG A 73 -2.98 -6.54 3.59
N ILE A 74 -4.02 -5.84 3.14
CA ILE A 74 -4.38 -4.55 3.75
C ILE A 74 -4.97 -4.76 5.15
N THR A 75 -4.60 -3.92 6.10
CA THR A 75 -5.20 -3.92 7.44
C THR A 75 -6.41 -2.98 7.50
N PRO A 76 -7.29 -3.11 8.51
CA PRO A 76 -8.34 -2.12 8.75
C PRO A 76 -7.82 -0.69 8.93
N SER A 77 -6.68 -0.51 9.61
CA SER A 77 -6.02 0.78 9.75
C SER A 77 -5.47 1.32 8.43
N GLY A 78 -4.91 0.45 7.58
CA GLY A 78 -4.42 0.83 6.26
C GLY A 78 -5.55 1.22 5.31
N LEU A 79 -6.67 0.49 5.33
CA LEU A 79 -7.87 0.84 4.57
C LEU A 79 -8.37 2.23 4.98
N LYS A 80 -8.50 2.47 6.29
CA LYS A 80 -8.92 3.77 6.80
C LYS A 80 -7.97 4.91 6.40
N ALA A 81 -6.66 4.69 6.53
CA ALA A 81 -5.65 5.68 6.13
C ALA A 81 -5.72 6.00 4.62
N PHE A 82 -5.97 4.99 3.78
CA PHE A 82 -6.12 5.18 2.34
C PHE A 82 -7.38 5.99 2.00
N GLU A 83 -8.51 5.68 2.60
CA GLU A 83 -9.76 6.43 2.43
C GLU A 83 -9.60 7.89 2.84
N ASP A 84 -9.01 8.14 4.02
CA ASP A 84 -8.78 9.49 4.55
C ASP A 84 -7.80 10.28 3.68
N TYR A 85 -6.76 9.64 3.14
CA TYR A 85 -5.83 10.27 2.20
C TYR A 85 -6.52 10.66 0.90
N VAL A 86 -7.31 9.76 0.31
CA VAL A 86 -8.05 10.04 -0.93
C VAL A 86 -9.06 11.16 -0.73
N GLU A 87 -9.76 11.19 0.39
CA GLU A 87 -10.73 12.24 0.68
C GLU A 87 -10.04 13.60 0.92
N SER A 88 -8.92 13.59 1.63
CA SER A 88 -8.07 14.77 1.79
C SER A 88 -7.55 15.27 0.45
N LEU A 89 -7.18 14.38 -0.47
CA LEU A 89 -6.69 14.77 -1.80
C LEU A 89 -7.82 15.34 -2.67
N LYS A 90 -9.02 14.75 -2.65
CA LYS A 90 -10.19 15.26 -3.39
C LYS A 90 -10.57 16.67 -2.95
N SER A 91 -10.40 17.02 -1.67
CA SER A 91 -10.75 18.36 -1.19
C SER A 91 -9.94 19.47 -1.88
N TYR A 92 -8.78 19.15 -2.48
CA TYR A 92 -7.97 20.10 -3.25
C TYR A 92 -8.61 20.44 -4.61
N LEU A 93 -9.53 19.61 -5.11
CA LEU A 93 -10.23 19.81 -6.39
C LEU A 93 -11.47 20.70 -6.26
N VAL A 94 -12.00 20.83 -5.03
CA VAL A 94 -13.26 21.53 -4.73
C VAL A 94 -12.99 22.86 -4.00
N HIS A 95 -11.73 23.26 -3.91
CA HIS A 95 -11.29 24.56 -3.40
C HIS A 95 -11.33 25.64 -4.49
#